data_AF-P03871-F1
#
_entry.id   AF-P03871-F1
#
_cell.length_a   1.000
_cell.length_b   1.000
_cell.length_c   1.000
_cell.angle_alpha   90.00
_cell.angle_beta   90.00
_cell.angle_gamma   90.00
#
_symmetry.space_group_name_H-M   'P 1'
#
loop_
_entity.id
_entity.type
_entity.pdbx_description
1 polymer ?
#
loop_
_entity_poly.entity_id
_entity_poly.type
_entity_poly.pdbx_seq_one_letter_code
_entity_poly.pdbx_strand_id
1 'polypeptide(L)'
;MNGERLLACIKQCIMQHFQPMVYDESRCVIETTRGTFPVPDNYKKYKTLAFAFVGHVLNTDDTPVIEKELDWPDPALVYNTIVDRIINHPELSQFISVAFISQLKATIGEGLDINVKGTLNRRGKGIRRPKGVFFRYMESPFVNTKVTAFFSYLRDYNKIASEYHNNTKFILTFSCQAYWASGPNFSALKNVIRCSIIHEYISKFVEREQDKGHIGDQELPPEEDPSRELNNVQHEVNSLTEQDAEADEGLWGEIDSLCEKWQSEAEDQTEAEIIADRIIGNSQRMANLKIRRTKFKSVLYHILKELIQSQGTVKVYRGSSFSHDSIKISLHYEEQHITAVWVYLTVKFEEHWKPVDVEVEFRCKFKERKVDG
;
A
#
# COMPACT_ATOMS: atom_id res chain seq x y z
N MET A 1 -14.41 29.57 19.25
CA MET A 1 -14.35 28.10 19.40
C MET A 1 -14.95 27.75 20.76
N ASN A 2 -15.83 26.75 20.84
CA ASN A 2 -16.38 26.31 22.13
C ASN A 2 -15.31 25.56 22.94
N GLY A 3 -15.49 25.46 24.27
CA GLY A 3 -14.49 24.87 25.16
C GLY A 3 -14.17 23.40 24.85
N GLU A 4 -15.18 22.63 24.44
CA GLU A 4 -15.01 21.21 24.09
C GLU A 4 -14.14 21.02 22.85
N ARG A 5 -14.36 21.81 21.80
CA ARG A 5 -13.55 21.74 20.57
C ARG A 5 -12.10 22.16 20.83
N LEU A 6 -11.91 23.23 21.62
CA LEU A 6 -10.57 23.66 22.04
C LEU A 6 -9.83 22.52 22.76
N LEU A 7 -10.51 21.86 23.71
CA LEU A 7 -9.94 20.74 24.45
C LEU A 7 -9.60 19.56 23.52
N ALA A 8 -10.46 19.25 22.55
CA ALA A 8 -10.20 18.19 21.57
C ALA A 8 -8.95 18.48 20.72
N CYS A 9 -8.81 19.71 20.20
CA CYS A 9 -7.65 20.11 19.43
C CYS A 9 -6.36 20.09 20.26
N ILE A 10 -6.39 20.58 21.50
CA ILE A 10 -5.22 20.52 22.40
C ILE A 10 -4.82 19.07 22.67
N LYS A 11 -5.80 18.18 22.94
CA LYS A 11 -5.54 16.75 23.14
C LYS A 11 -4.85 16.15 21.93
N GLN A 12 -5.28 16.46 20.71
CA GLN A 12 -4.64 15.99 19.47
C GLN A 12 -3.18 16.45 19.33
N CYS A 13 -2.85 17.67 19.80
CA CYS A 13 -1.47 18.16 19.77
C CYS A 13 -0.57 17.44 20.78
N ILE A 14 -1.07 17.19 21.99
CA ILE A 14 -0.34 16.47 23.05
C ILE A 14 -0.18 14.99 22.65
N MET A 15 -1.28 14.35 22.23
CA MET A 15 -1.36 12.96 21.83
C MET A 15 -2.26 12.83 20.60
N GLN A 16 -1.67 12.47 19.45
CA GLN A 16 -2.40 12.37 18.18
C GLN A 16 -3.54 11.36 18.22
N HIS A 17 -3.35 10.26 18.97
CA HIS A 17 -4.36 9.26 19.24
C HIS A 17 -4.40 8.98 20.73
N PHE A 18 -5.58 9.15 21.34
CA PHE A 18 -5.76 8.85 22.75
C PHE A 18 -5.78 7.33 22.93
N GLN A 19 -4.80 6.81 23.66
CA GLN A 19 -4.80 5.43 24.11
C GLN A 19 -4.89 5.40 25.64
N PRO A 20 -5.57 4.40 26.23
CA PRO A 20 -5.59 4.22 27.67
C PRO A 20 -4.17 4.01 28.18
N MET A 21 -3.71 4.93 29.04
CA MET A 21 -2.40 4.87 29.67
C MET A 21 -2.58 5.25 31.14
N VAL A 22 -1.89 4.54 32.03
CA VAL A 22 -1.89 4.81 33.47
C VAL A 22 -0.46 5.02 33.93
N TYR A 23 -0.22 6.03 34.76
CA TYR A 23 1.08 6.23 35.38
C TYR A 23 1.05 5.59 36.77
N ASP A 24 1.83 4.54 36.97
CA ASP A 24 2.05 3.95 38.29
C ASP A 24 3.22 4.68 38.97
N GLU A 25 2.88 5.51 39.97
CA GLU A 25 3.87 6.27 40.73
C GLU A 25 4.81 5.39 41.55
N SER A 26 4.31 4.27 42.08
CA SER A 26 5.10 3.40 42.95
C SER A 26 6.23 2.71 42.18
N ARG A 27 5.98 2.35 40.92
CA ARG A 27 6.94 1.69 40.03
C ARG A 27 7.63 2.64 39.06
N CYS A 28 7.20 3.90 38.97
CA CYS A 28 7.66 4.88 37.99
C CYS A 28 7.55 4.35 36.55
N VAL A 29 6.40 3.78 36.20
CA VAL A 29 6.13 3.23 34.87
C VAL A 29 4.85 3.81 34.28
N ILE A 30 4.79 3.88 32.95
CA ILE A 30 3.53 4.08 32.22
C ILE A 30 3.06 2.72 31.72
N GLU A 31 1.88 2.30 32.18
CA GLU A 31 1.23 1.06 31.76
C GLU A 31 0.22 1.33 30.66
N THR A 32 0.25 0.48 29.64
CA THR A 32 -0.62 0.55 28.46
C THR A 32 -1.06 -0.86 28.10
N THR A 33 -2.08 -0.99 27.25
CA THR A 33 -2.48 -2.29 26.71
C THR A 33 -1.41 -2.94 25.82
N ARG A 34 -0.37 -2.19 25.44
CA ARG A 34 0.70 -2.63 24.53
C ARG A 34 2.04 -2.81 25.23
N GLY A 35 2.13 -2.59 26.54
CA GLY A 35 3.39 -2.71 27.26
C GLY A 35 3.50 -1.75 28.43
N THR A 36 4.58 -1.93 29.19
CA THR A 36 4.92 -1.15 30.38
C THR A 36 6.24 -0.44 30.15
N PHE A 37 6.23 0.88 30.30
CA PHE A 37 7.36 1.75 29.94
C PHE A 37 7.97 2.37 31.20
N PRO A 38 9.19 1.97 31.61
CA PRO A 38 9.92 2.64 32.67
C PRO A 38 10.16 4.11 32.35
N VAL A 39 9.79 5.01 33.28
CA VAL A 39 9.93 6.45 33.12
C VAL A 39 11.21 6.92 33.81
N PRO A 40 12.16 7.52 33.07
CA PRO A 40 13.42 7.95 33.63
C PRO A 40 13.26 9.16 34.56
N ASP A 41 14.25 9.35 35.44
CA ASP A 41 14.21 10.35 36.52
C ASP A 41 13.97 11.77 36.04
N ASN A 42 14.53 12.15 34.89
CA ASN A 42 14.36 13.47 34.28
C ASN A 42 12.91 13.75 33.85
N TYR A 43 12.06 12.73 33.71
CA TYR A 43 10.63 12.87 33.40
C TYR A 43 9.71 12.83 34.63
N LYS A 44 10.21 12.50 35.84
CA LYS A 44 9.37 12.37 37.05
C LYS A 44 8.56 13.63 37.36
N LYS A 45 9.12 14.81 37.06
CA LYS A 45 8.45 16.12 37.22
C LYS A 45 7.57 16.51 36.03
N TYR A 46 7.67 15.81 34.90
CA TYR A 46 7.02 16.14 33.63
C TYR A 46 6.13 15.00 33.14
N LYS A 47 5.22 14.50 34.00
CA LYS A 47 4.35 13.36 33.71
C LYS A 47 3.58 13.51 32.39
N THR A 48 3.05 14.70 32.10
CA THR A 48 2.35 14.99 30.84
C THR A 48 3.24 14.81 29.61
N LEU A 49 4.51 15.20 29.70
CA LEU A 49 5.47 15.00 28.61
C LEU A 49 5.83 13.52 28.45
N ALA A 50 5.90 12.78 29.56
CA ALA A 50 6.12 11.33 29.52
C ALA A 50 4.97 10.63 28.77
N PHE A 51 3.72 10.95 29.11
CA PHE A 51 2.55 10.47 28.38
C PHE A 51 2.55 10.87 26.91
N ALA A 52 2.94 12.11 26.59
CA ALA A 52 3.00 12.58 25.21
C ALA A 52 4.04 11.80 24.38
N PHE A 53 5.19 11.47 24.97
CA PHE A 53 6.21 10.66 24.31
C PHE A 53 5.77 9.21 24.14
N VAL A 54 5.25 8.56 25.18
CA VAL A 54 4.74 7.18 25.05
C VAL A 54 3.60 7.13 24.03
N GLY A 55 2.66 8.08 24.07
CA GLY A 55 1.60 8.19 23.07
C GLY A 55 2.14 8.40 21.64
N HIS A 56 3.27 9.09 21.47
CA HIS A 56 3.96 9.18 20.20
C HIS A 56 4.52 7.83 19.76
N VAL A 57 5.22 7.11 20.65
CA VAL A 57 5.77 5.78 20.38
C VAL A 57 4.66 4.81 19.96
N LEU A 58 3.56 4.74 20.73
CA LEU A 58 2.40 3.89 20.40
C LEU A 58 1.80 4.22 19.03
N ASN A 59 1.87 5.48 18.61
CA ASN A 59 1.35 5.88 17.30
C ASN A 59 2.31 5.58 16.14
N THR A 60 3.62 5.45 16.41
CA THR A 60 4.64 5.25 15.37
C THR A 60 5.16 3.82 15.28
N ASP A 61 4.98 3.04 16.33
CA ASP A 61 5.38 1.64 16.40
C ASP A 61 4.15 0.77 16.11
N ASP A 62 4.26 -0.15 15.16
CA ASP A 62 3.16 -1.02 14.72
C ASP A 62 3.10 -2.36 15.48
N THR A 63 4.03 -2.62 16.42
CA THR A 63 4.10 -3.91 17.14
C THR A 63 2.94 -4.08 18.14
N PRO A 64 2.22 -5.23 18.17
CA PRO A 64 1.09 -5.41 19.10
C PRO A 64 1.47 -5.22 20.57
N VAL A 65 2.65 -5.71 20.97
CA VAL A 65 3.25 -5.54 22.29
C VAL A 65 4.66 -4.98 22.10
N ILE A 66 5.00 -3.93 22.82
CA ILE A 66 6.30 -3.25 22.81
C ILE A 66 7.03 -3.64 24.09
N GLU A 67 7.93 -4.63 23.98
CA GLU A 67 8.76 -5.11 25.10
C GLU A 67 10.16 -4.48 25.13
N LYS A 68 10.48 -3.62 24.16
CA LYS A 68 11.80 -2.99 24.06
C LYS A 68 11.95 -1.79 25.01
N GLU A 69 13.16 -1.59 25.48
CA GLU A 69 13.55 -0.37 26.18
C GLU A 69 13.47 0.84 25.22
N LEU A 70 12.90 1.94 25.70
CA LEU A 70 12.73 3.15 24.91
C LEU A 70 13.94 4.07 25.05
N ASP A 71 14.43 4.61 23.94
CA ASP A 71 15.37 5.71 23.94
C ASP A 71 14.61 7.02 24.23
N TRP A 72 14.62 7.43 25.50
CA TRP A 72 13.88 8.60 25.96
C TRP A 72 14.58 9.90 25.55
N PRO A 73 13.92 10.78 24.76
CA PRO A 73 14.49 12.06 24.37
C PRO A 73 14.53 13.05 25.54
N ASP A 74 15.24 14.16 25.38
CA ASP A 74 15.15 15.29 26.31
C ASP A 74 13.68 15.76 26.46
N PRO A 75 13.14 15.94 27.69
CA PRO A 75 11.79 16.47 27.91
C PRO A 75 11.51 17.78 27.16
N ALA A 76 12.51 18.65 27.01
CA ALA A 76 12.39 19.89 26.24
C ALA A 76 12.09 19.62 24.76
N LEU A 77 12.63 18.54 24.18
CA LEU A 77 12.33 18.14 22.80
C LEU A 77 10.87 17.70 22.63
N VAL A 78 10.32 17.00 23.63
CA VAL A 78 8.91 16.60 23.64
C VAL A 78 8.01 17.83 23.79
N TYR A 79 8.33 18.73 24.73
CA TYR A 79 7.64 20.00 24.90
C TYR A 79 7.63 20.82 23.61
N ASN A 80 8.79 20.99 22.97
CA ASN A 80 8.93 21.71 21.71
C ASN A 80 8.11 21.06 20.58
N THR A 81 7.95 19.73 20.60
CA THR A 81 7.07 19.02 19.66
C THR A 81 5.60 19.35 19.88
N ILE A 82 5.15 19.44 21.13
CA ILE A 82 3.77 19.84 21.46
C ILE A 82 3.54 21.28 21.02
N VAL A 83 4.45 22.19 21.35
CA VAL A 83 4.38 23.60 20.94
C VAL A 83 4.33 23.75 19.42
N ASP A 84 5.22 23.05 18.69
CA ASP A 84 5.24 23.04 17.23
C ASP A 84 3.92 22.52 16.66
N ARG A 85 3.35 21.45 17.23
CA ARG A 85 2.04 20.93 16.81
C ARG A 85 0.92 21.92 17.06
N ILE A 86 0.92 22.62 18.18
CA ILE A 86 -0.09 23.62 18.54
C ILE A 86 -0.02 24.82 17.59
N ILE A 87 1.18 25.37 17.38
CA ILE A 87 1.43 26.51 16.49
C ILE A 87 1.02 26.19 15.05
N ASN A 88 1.27 24.96 14.60
CA ASN A 88 0.95 24.53 13.24
C ASN A 88 -0.44 23.86 13.13
N HIS A 89 -1.24 23.82 14.19
CA HIS A 89 -2.56 23.19 14.15
C HIS A 89 -3.53 24.09 13.36
N PRO A 90 -4.28 23.56 12.37
CA PRO A 90 -5.15 24.37 11.51
C PRO A 90 -6.14 25.24 12.29
N GLU A 91 -6.77 24.67 13.32
CA GLU A 91 -7.77 25.40 14.12
C GLU A 91 -7.20 26.23 15.28
N LEU A 92 -6.03 25.83 15.84
CA LEU A 92 -5.49 26.50 17.04
C LEU A 92 -4.58 27.65 16.68
N SER A 93 -3.84 27.56 15.57
CA SER A 93 -2.78 28.50 15.18
C SER A 93 -3.22 29.97 15.27
N GLN A 94 -4.45 30.27 14.84
CA GLN A 94 -5.06 31.61 14.88
C GLN A 94 -5.35 32.14 16.30
N PHE A 95 -5.40 31.28 17.31
CA PHE A 95 -5.68 31.62 18.71
C PHE A 95 -4.42 31.58 19.60
N ILE A 96 -3.28 31.12 19.08
CA ILE A 96 -2.06 31.00 19.87
C ILE A 96 -1.41 32.37 20.05
N SER A 97 -1.37 32.80 21.31
CA SER A 97 -0.63 33.98 21.73
C SER A 97 0.67 33.58 22.45
N VAL A 98 1.60 34.52 22.54
CA VAL A 98 2.80 34.36 23.39
C VAL A 98 2.41 34.05 24.83
N ALA A 99 1.33 34.66 25.33
CA ALA A 99 0.81 34.40 26.67
C ALA A 99 0.34 32.95 26.86
N PHE A 100 -0.34 32.38 25.86
CA PHE A 100 -0.75 30.98 25.89
C PHE A 100 0.46 30.03 25.97
N ILE A 101 1.49 30.26 25.14
CA ILE A 101 2.71 29.45 25.17
C ILE A 101 3.45 29.58 26.51
N SER A 102 3.51 30.78 27.08
CA SER A 102 4.08 30.99 28.42
C SER A 102 3.31 30.24 29.51
N GLN A 103 1.98 30.26 29.47
CA GLN A 103 1.15 29.52 30.42
C GLN A 103 1.29 28.00 30.23
N LEU A 104 1.37 27.53 28.98
CA LEU A 104 1.65 26.13 28.68
C LEU A 104 3.00 25.70 29.25
N LYS A 105 4.04 26.53 29.07
CA LYS A 105 5.37 26.28 29.66
C LYS A 105 5.27 26.15 31.18
N ALA A 106 4.63 27.12 31.84
CA ALA A 106 4.48 27.09 33.29
C ALA A 106 3.70 25.86 33.79
N THR A 107 2.82 25.28 32.96
CA THR A 107 1.96 24.16 33.36
C THR A 107 2.63 22.79 33.17
N ILE A 108 3.34 22.57 32.06
CA ILE A 108 3.86 21.23 31.71
C ILE A 108 5.37 21.18 31.47
N GLY A 109 6.05 22.32 31.43
CA GLY A 109 7.46 22.45 31.06
C GLY A 109 8.21 23.47 31.91
N GLU A 110 7.80 23.65 33.16
CA GLU A 110 8.45 24.59 34.08
C GLU A 110 9.92 24.18 34.27
N GLY A 111 10.83 25.15 34.13
CA GLY A 111 12.28 24.88 34.24
C GLY A 111 12.95 24.27 33.00
N LEU A 112 12.20 23.88 31.96
CA LEU A 112 12.81 23.37 30.73
C LEU A 112 13.52 24.47 29.93
N ASP A 113 14.69 24.13 29.37
CA ASP A 113 15.41 24.97 28.42
C ASP A 113 14.76 24.89 27.04
N ILE A 114 14.13 25.99 26.61
CA ILE A 114 13.45 26.09 25.32
C ILE A 114 14.42 26.17 24.14
N ASN A 115 15.73 26.36 24.40
CA ASN A 115 16.74 26.46 23.35
C ASN A 115 17.15 25.10 22.78
N VAL A 116 16.71 23.99 23.38
CA VAL A 116 16.91 22.64 22.85
C VAL A 116 16.31 22.56 21.44
N LYS A 117 17.17 22.56 20.43
CA LYS A 117 16.75 22.62 19.03
C LYS A 117 16.16 21.29 18.59
N GLY A 118 14.94 21.35 18.07
CA GLY A 118 14.33 20.23 17.35
C GLY A 118 12.92 19.92 17.82
N THR A 119 12.33 18.92 17.18
CA THR A 119 11.11 18.24 17.59
C THR A 119 11.29 16.75 17.27
N LEU A 120 10.54 15.86 17.91
CA LEU A 120 10.57 14.41 17.65
C LEU A 120 10.41 14.08 16.15
N ASN A 121 9.73 14.97 15.41
CA ASN A 121 9.41 14.80 13.99
C ASN A 121 10.42 15.42 13.02
N ARG A 122 11.41 16.22 13.45
CA ARG A 122 12.41 16.81 12.53
C ARG A 122 13.49 15.80 12.15
N ARG A 123 13.11 14.71 11.48
CA ARG A 123 13.97 14.16 10.42
C ARG A 123 13.97 15.20 9.30
N GLY A 124 15.09 15.92 9.16
CA GLY A 124 15.15 17.26 8.56
C GLY A 124 14.49 17.39 7.20
N LYS A 125 13.64 18.43 7.02
CA LYS A 125 12.99 18.92 5.77
C LYS A 125 12.62 17.87 4.70
N GLY A 126 12.49 16.61 5.09
CA GLY A 126 12.16 15.49 4.24
C GLY A 126 10.66 15.40 4.25
N ILE A 127 10.05 15.74 3.12
CA ILE A 127 8.72 15.33 2.66
C ILE A 127 7.84 14.83 3.81
N ARG A 128 6.92 15.68 4.30
CA ARG A 128 5.87 15.28 5.27
C ARG A 128 5.33 13.91 4.83
N ARG A 129 5.67 12.85 5.58
CA ARG A 129 5.19 11.52 5.24
C ARG A 129 3.66 11.56 5.31
N PRO A 130 2.96 11.09 4.27
CA PRO A 130 1.51 11.08 4.27
C PRO A 130 0.95 10.43 5.54
N LYS A 131 -0.06 11.03 6.18
CA LYS A 131 -0.74 10.40 7.33
C LYS A 131 -1.41 9.11 6.83
N GLY A 132 -1.01 7.96 7.37
CA GLY A 132 -1.62 6.68 7.03
C GLY A 132 -2.95 6.51 7.75
N VAL A 133 -4.02 6.22 7.01
CA VAL A 133 -5.31 5.81 7.55
C VAL A 133 -5.57 4.39 7.07
N PHE A 134 -5.71 3.47 8.02
CA PHE A 134 -5.71 2.04 7.75
C PHE A 134 -7.10 1.44 8.00
N PHE A 135 -7.57 0.67 7.03
CA PHE A 135 -8.80 -0.12 7.10
C PHE A 135 -8.40 -1.58 6.86
N ARG A 136 -8.69 -2.48 7.81
CA ARG A 136 -8.32 -3.89 7.71
C ARG A 136 -9.54 -4.79 7.93
N TYR A 137 -9.90 -5.55 6.91
CA TYR A 137 -11.07 -6.43 6.90
C TYR A 137 -10.68 -7.84 6.40
N MET A 138 -9.98 -8.61 7.24
CA MET A 138 -9.53 -9.96 6.86
C MET A 138 -10.59 -11.04 7.15
N GLU A 139 -11.30 -10.95 8.28
CA GLU A 139 -12.12 -12.06 8.81
C GLU A 139 -13.59 -11.67 9.05
N SER A 140 -14.03 -10.50 8.53
CA SER A 140 -15.39 -10.03 8.82
C SER A 140 -16.42 -10.71 7.91
N PRO A 141 -17.54 -11.22 8.44
CA PRO A 141 -18.64 -11.70 7.58
C PRO A 141 -19.26 -10.57 6.73
N PHE A 142 -18.97 -9.31 7.08
CA PHE A 142 -19.40 -8.11 6.37
C PHE A 142 -18.29 -7.48 5.53
N VAL A 143 -17.20 -8.21 5.21
CA VAL A 143 -16.09 -7.69 4.39
C VAL A 143 -16.61 -7.04 3.12
N ASN A 144 -17.51 -7.71 2.39
CA ASN A 144 -18.09 -7.19 1.16
C ASN A 144 -18.73 -5.81 1.34
N THR A 145 -19.61 -5.67 2.32
CA THR A 145 -20.30 -4.42 2.63
C THR A 145 -19.33 -3.32 3.07
N LYS A 146 -18.33 -3.64 3.89
CA LYS A 146 -17.35 -2.65 4.37
C LYS A 146 -16.42 -2.18 3.25
N VAL A 147 -15.96 -3.07 2.39
CA VAL A 147 -15.13 -2.74 1.22
C VAL A 147 -15.93 -1.89 0.22
N THR A 148 -17.19 -2.26 -0.05
CA THR A 148 -18.12 -1.47 -0.87
C THR A 148 -18.31 -0.05 -0.32
N ALA A 149 -18.57 0.05 0.99
CA ALA A 149 -18.73 1.32 1.67
C ALA A 149 -17.45 2.17 1.63
N PHE A 150 -16.27 1.54 1.76
CA PHE A 150 -14.99 2.23 1.63
C PHE A 150 -14.81 2.84 0.24
N PHE A 151 -15.06 2.10 -0.85
CA PHE A 151 -14.89 2.67 -2.20
C PHE A 151 -15.92 3.75 -2.51
N SER A 152 -17.14 3.61 -1.99
CA SER A 152 -18.16 4.68 -2.07
C SER A 152 -17.72 5.92 -1.30
N TYR A 153 -17.18 5.75 -0.09
CA TYR A 153 -16.62 6.82 0.73
C TYR A 153 -15.44 7.51 0.03
N LEU A 154 -14.54 6.73 -0.57
CA LEU A 154 -13.34 7.21 -1.24
C LEU A 154 -13.64 8.18 -2.42
N ARG A 155 -14.79 8.02 -3.08
CA ARG A 155 -15.22 8.89 -4.19
C ARG A 155 -15.90 10.18 -3.73
N ASP A 156 -16.36 10.25 -2.49
CA ASP A 156 -17.02 11.42 -1.93
C ASP A 156 -15.99 12.44 -1.39
N TYR A 157 -15.58 13.36 -2.28
CA TYR A 157 -14.62 14.41 -1.93
C TYR A 157 -15.03 15.22 -0.70
N ASN A 158 -16.31 15.59 -0.59
CA ASN A 158 -16.77 16.47 0.48
C ASN A 158 -16.63 15.82 1.85
N LYS A 159 -16.95 14.52 1.95
CA LYS A 159 -16.73 13.75 3.18
C LYS A 159 -15.25 13.64 3.52
N ILE A 160 -14.42 13.23 2.57
CA ILE A 160 -12.99 13.05 2.81
C ILE A 160 -12.32 14.35 3.21
N ALA A 161 -12.59 15.46 2.50
CA ALA A 161 -12.00 16.75 2.78
C ALA A 161 -12.43 17.32 4.14
N SER A 162 -13.65 16.99 4.61
CA SER A 162 -14.12 17.39 5.94
C SER A 162 -13.44 16.63 7.09
N GLU A 163 -13.00 15.39 6.85
CA GLU A 163 -12.42 14.50 7.87
C GLU A 163 -10.89 14.45 7.82
N TYR A 164 -10.30 14.63 6.64
CA TYR A 164 -8.88 14.38 6.38
C TYR A 164 -8.23 15.54 5.61
N HIS A 165 -7.01 15.87 6.03
CA HIS A 165 -6.22 16.92 5.39
C HIS A 165 -5.45 16.40 4.17
N ASN A 166 -4.95 17.34 3.35
CA ASN A 166 -4.10 17.06 2.20
C ASN A 166 -2.90 16.14 2.54
N ASN A 167 -2.47 15.31 1.58
CA ASN A 167 -1.46 14.25 1.74
C ASN A 167 -1.84 13.16 2.74
N THR A 168 -3.12 12.80 2.86
CA THR A 168 -3.52 11.58 3.57
C THR A 168 -3.31 10.37 2.67
N LYS A 169 -2.80 9.26 3.20
CA LYS A 169 -2.67 7.98 2.49
C LYS A 169 -3.66 6.99 3.08
N PHE A 170 -4.62 6.54 2.28
CA PHE A 170 -5.52 5.48 2.68
C PHE A 170 -4.93 4.13 2.30
N ILE A 171 -5.02 3.18 3.23
CA ILE A 171 -4.60 1.80 3.04
C ILE A 171 -5.76 0.91 3.47
N LEU A 172 -6.34 0.18 2.52
CA LEU A 172 -7.36 -0.82 2.77
C LEU A 172 -6.75 -2.20 2.53
N THR A 173 -6.83 -3.10 3.50
CA THR A 173 -6.47 -4.52 3.37
C THR A 173 -7.68 -5.41 3.60
N PHE A 174 -7.88 -6.42 2.76
CA PHE A 174 -8.96 -7.40 2.95
C PHE A 174 -8.70 -8.74 2.28
N SER A 175 -9.43 -9.76 2.73
CA SER A 175 -9.43 -11.11 2.18
C SER A 175 -10.39 -11.24 0.98
N CYS A 176 -9.90 -11.73 -0.16
CA CYS A 176 -10.75 -12.05 -1.30
C CYS A 176 -11.69 -13.22 -1.01
N GLN A 177 -11.23 -14.24 -0.27
CA GLN A 177 -12.06 -15.36 0.13
C GLN A 177 -13.25 -14.90 0.99
N ALA A 178 -13.03 -13.97 1.93
CA ALA A 178 -14.12 -13.39 2.72
C ALA A 178 -15.00 -12.42 1.92
N TYR A 179 -14.43 -11.67 0.97
CA TYR A 179 -15.16 -10.72 0.12
C TYR A 179 -16.10 -11.42 -0.88
N TRP A 180 -15.65 -12.53 -1.47
CA TRP A 180 -16.41 -13.42 -2.35
C TRP A 180 -16.61 -14.77 -1.67
N ALA A 181 -17.35 -14.78 -0.55
CA ALA A 181 -17.64 -15.99 0.22
C ALA A 181 -18.23 -17.14 -0.63
N SER A 182 -18.83 -16.83 -1.78
CA SER A 182 -19.30 -17.79 -2.78
C SER A 182 -19.09 -17.25 -4.20
N GLY A 183 -18.69 -18.10 -5.15
CA GLY A 183 -18.67 -17.80 -6.57
C GLY A 183 -17.32 -18.05 -7.25
N PRO A 184 -17.29 -17.99 -8.60
CA PRO A 184 -16.09 -18.31 -9.37
C PRO A 184 -15.00 -17.24 -9.25
N ASN A 185 -15.32 -16.03 -8.79
CA ASN A 185 -14.43 -14.86 -8.84
C ASN A 185 -13.12 -15.05 -8.08
N PHE A 186 -13.16 -15.65 -6.88
CA PHE A 186 -11.93 -15.94 -6.14
C PHE A 186 -11.02 -16.92 -6.89
N SER A 187 -11.61 -18.02 -7.39
CA SER A 187 -10.85 -19.01 -8.18
C SER A 187 -10.31 -18.40 -9.46
N ALA A 188 -11.11 -17.58 -10.15
CA ALA A 188 -10.70 -16.87 -11.36
C ALA A 188 -9.55 -15.90 -11.09
N LEU A 189 -9.61 -15.12 -10.00
CA LEU A 189 -8.57 -14.19 -9.60
C LEU A 189 -7.25 -14.92 -9.30
N LYS A 190 -7.32 -15.98 -8.49
CA LYS A 190 -6.18 -16.82 -8.15
C LYS A 190 -5.52 -17.41 -9.40
N ASN A 191 -6.33 -17.96 -10.32
CA ASN A 191 -5.83 -18.58 -11.54
C ASN A 191 -5.21 -17.53 -12.47
N VAL A 192 -5.85 -16.37 -12.67
CA VAL A 192 -5.28 -15.32 -13.54
C VAL A 192 -4.01 -14.71 -12.96
N ILE A 193 -3.89 -14.60 -11.63
CA ILE A 193 -2.63 -14.18 -10.99
C ILE A 193 -1.54 -15.17 -11.35
N ARG A 194 -1.79 -16.47 -11.16
CA ARG A 194 -0.83 -17.54 -11.46
C ARG A 194 -0.42 -17.53 -12.92
N CYS A 195 -1.39 -17.51 -13.84
CA CYS A 195 -1.11 -17.46 -15.28
C CYS A 195 -0.27 -16.25 -15.65
N SER A 196 -0.58 -15.08 -15.07
CA SER A 196 0.17 -13.85 -15.34
C SER A 196 1.63 -13.97 -14.89
N ILE A 197 1.88 -14.53 -13.70
CA ILE A 197 3.23 -14.72 -13.17
C ILE A 197 4.05 -15.66 -14.05
N ILE A 198 3.51 -16.83 -14.43
CA ILE A 198 4.19 -17.79 -15.29
C ILE A 198 4.50 -17.19 -16.66
N HIS A 199 3.52 -16.52 -17.28
CA HIS A 199 3.75 -15.89 -18.58
C HIS A 199 4.78 -14.76 -18.50
N GLU A 200 4.87 -14.04 -17.38
CA GLU A 200 5.91 -13.02 -17.15
C GLU A 200 7.29 -13.64 -16.92
N TYR A 201 7.41 -14.78 -16.23
CA TYR A 201 8.68 -15.50 -16.15
C TYR A 201 9.15 -15.93 -17.54
N ILE A 202 8.31 -16.65 -18.30
CA ILE A 202 8.64 -17.08 -19.66
C ILE A 202 9.00 -15.87 -20.54
N SER A 203 8.19 -14.81 -20.52
CA SER A 203 8.45 -13.61 -21.33
C SER A 203 9.79 -12.95 -20.98
N LYS A 204 10.13 -12.82 -19.70
CA LYS A 204 11.40 -12.23 -19.27
C LYS A 204 12.60 -13.02 -19.76
N PHE A 205 12.52 -14.34 -19.83
CA PHE A 205 13.59 -15.18 -20.39
C PHE A 205 13.70 -14.99 -21.91
N VAL A 206 12.57 -15.05 -22.61
CA VAL A 206 12.53 -14.82 -24.07
C VAL A 206 13.11 -13.44 -24.43
N GLU A 207 12.66 -12.37 -23.75
CA GLU A 207 13.12 -11.00 -23.98
C GLU A 207 14.64 -10.86 -23.69
N ARG A 208 15.12 -11.44 -22.58
CA ARG A 208 16.55 -11.40 -22.22
C ARG A 208 17.45 -12.08 -23.25
N GLU A 209 17.07 -13.26 -23.75
CA GLU A 209 17.89 -13.97 -24.74
C GLU A 209 17.83 -13.32 -26.12
N GLN A 210 16.72 -12.65 -26.46
CA GLN A 210 16.64 -11.83 -27.67
C GLN A 210 17.58 -10.63 -27.63
N ASP A 211 17.63 -9.92 -26.50
CA ASP A 211 18.49 -8.76 -26.31
C ASP A 211 19.97 -9.13 -26.41
N LYS A 212 20.36 -10.32 -25.94
CA LYS A 212 21.73 -10.84 -26.15
C LYS A 212 22.06 -11.05 -27.62
N GLY A 213 21.08 -11.42 -28.44
CA GLY A 213 21.22 -11.51 -29.90
C GLY A 213 21.19 -10.15 -30.62
N HIS A 214 20.63 -9.12 -29.99
CA HIS A 214 20.40 -7.79 -30.57
C HIS A 214 21.25 -6.69 -29.91
N ILE A 215 22.49 -7.00 -29.47
CA ILE A 215 23.48 -5.95 -29.16
C ILE A 215 23.85 -5.24 -30.47
N GLY A 216 23.01 -4.29 -30.86
CA GLY A 216 23.02 -3.51 -32.08
C GLY A 216 21.89 -2.49 -32.00
N ASP A 217 22.14 -1.42 -31.23
CA ASP A 217 21.47 -0.12 -31.21
C ASP A 217 19.99 -0.07 -31.62
N GLN A 218 19.07 0.03 -30.65
CA GLN A 218 17.77 0.66 -30.90
C GLN A 218 17.16 1.26 -29.63
N GLU A 219 16.81 2.55 -29.73
CA GLU A 219 16.20 3.38 -28.69
C GLU A 219 14.81 2.86 -28.26
N LEU A 220 14.55 2.97 -26.95
CA LEU A 220 13.31 2.61 -26.27
C LEU A 220 12.05 3.20 -26.97
N PRO A 221 11.06 2.37 -27.36
CA PRO A 221 9.80 2.87 -27.90
C PRO A 221 8.89 3.45 -26.79
N PRO A 222 8.03 4.43 -27.11
CA PRO A 222 7.14 5.08 -26.15
C PRO A 222 5.87 4.26 -25.83
N GLU A 223 5.32 4.52 -24.64
CA GLU A 223 4.19 3.84 -23.97
C GLU A 223 3.06 3.35 -24.90
N GLU A 224 2.76 2.04 -24.82
CA GLU A 224 1.81 1.35 -25.70
C GLU A 224 0.39 1.27 -25.14
N ASP A 225 -0.58 1.60 -25.99
CA ASP A 225 -2.01 1.35 -25.80
C ASP A 225 -2.32 -0.10 -26.24
N PRO A 226 -2.86 -0.96 -25.36
CA PRO A 226 -3.08 -2.40 -25.62
C PRO A 226 -4.00 -2.67 -26.83
N SER A 227 -4.76 -1.68 -27.27
CA SER A 227 -5.65 -1.76 -28.43
C SER A 227 -4.88 -1.88 -29.76
N ARG A 228 -3.67 -1.32 -29.82
CA ARG A 228 -2.88 -1.23 -31.07
C ARG A 228 -2.04 -2.48 -31.32
N GLU A 229 -1.63 -3.18 -30.26
CA GLU A 229 -0.87 -4.44 -30.36
C GLU A 229 -1.68 -5.56 -31.04
N LEU A 230 -2.98 -5.68 -30.73
CA LEU A 230 -3.83 -6.75 -31.27
C LEU A 230 -3.89 -6.76 -32.82
N ASN A 231 -3.95 -5.57 -33.44
CA ASN A 231 -4.05 -5.46 -34.90
C ASN A 231 -2.74 -5.79 -35.63
N ASN A 232 -1.58 -5.48 -35.03
CA ASN A 232 -0.29 -5.76 -35.66
C ASN A 232 0.07 -7.25 -35.64
N VAL A 233 -0.32 -7.96 -34.59
CA VAL A 233 0.03 -9.38 -34.42
C VAL A 233 -0.81 -10.30 -35.33
N GLN A 234 -2.04 -9.91 -35.67
CA GLN A 234 -2.94 -10.74 -36.47
C GLN A 234 -2.45 -10.98 -37.91
N HIS A 235 -1.53 -10.14 -38.42
CA HIS A 235 -0.96 -10.29 -39.76
C HIS A 235 0.16 -11.33 -39.85
N GLU A 236 0.82 -11.71 -38.75
CA GLU A 236 1.96 -12.64 -38.78
C GLU A 236 1.54 -14.14 -38.77
N VAL A 237 0.28 -14.45 -38.48
CA VAL A 237 -0.17 -15.83 -38.16
C VAL A 237 -0.53 -16.70 -39.38
N ASN A 238 -0.61 -16.14 -40.59
CA ASN A 238 -1.31 -16.79 -41.70
C ASN A 238 -0.51 -17.76 -42.60
N SER A 239 0.65 -18.25 -42.19
CA SER A 239 1.38 -19.27 -42.93
C SER A 239 1.93 -20.30 -41.97
N LEU A 240 1.47 -21.56 -41.99
CA LEU A 240 2.20 -22.71 -41.41
C LEU A 240 1.51 -24.05 -41.74
N THR A 241 2.33 -25.11 -41.73
CA THR A 241 2.07 -26.52 -42.07
C THR A 241 1.65 -27.37 -40.86
N GLU A 242 0.95 -28.49 -41.11
CA GLU A 242 0.30 -29.34 -40.09
C GLU A 242 1.24 -29.90 -38.99
N GLN A 243 2.53 -30.15 -39.26
CA GLN A 243 3.46 -30.65 -38.25
C GLN A 243 3.84 -29.62 -37.18
N ASP A 244 3.82 -28.33 -37.51
CA ASP A 244 4.11 -27.26 -36.55
C ASP A 244 2.93 -27.04 -35.59
N ALA A 245 1.70 -27.37 -36.01
CA ALA A 245 0.51 -27.21 -35.20
C ALA A 245 0.46 -28.16 -33.98
N GLU A 246 0.78 -29.45 -34.16
CA GLU A 246 0.79 -30.42 -33.05
C GLU A 246 1.89 -30.12 -32.01
N ALA A 247 3.09 -29.76 -32.49
CA ALA A 247 4.19 -29.37 -31.60
C ALA A 247 3.87 -28.09 -30.81
N ASP A 248 3.09 -27.19 -31.40
CA ASP A 248 2.60 -25.98 -30.73
C ASP A 248 1.52 -26.30 -29.70
N GLU A 249 0.55 -27.19 -29.98
CA GLU A 249 -0.45 -27.59 -28.99
C GLU A 249 0.19 -28.19 -27.73
N GLY A 250 1.21 -29.04 -27.89
CA GLY A 250 1.95 -29.63 -26.76
C GLY A 250 2.62 -28.56 -25.88
N LEU A 251 3.29 -27.58 -26.49
CA LEU A 251 3.94 -26.47 -25.79
C LEU A 251 2.94 -25.64 -24.95
N TRP A 252 1.78 -25.30 -25.53
CA TRP A 252 0.78 -24.50 -24.81
C TRP A 252 0.12 -25.29 -23.68
N GLY A 253 -0.08 -26.60 -23.87
CA GLY A 253 -0.55 -27.50 -22.83
C GLY A 253 0.42 -27.61 -21.64
N GLU A 254 1.73 -27.60 -21.90
CA GLU A 254 2.75 -27.55 -20.85
C GLU A 254 2.70 -26.26 -20.04
N ILE A 255 2.53 -25.10 -20.70
CA ILE A 255 2.36 -23.81 -20.04
C ILE A 255 1.09 -23.80 -19.18
N ASP A 256 -0.02 -24.33 -19.69
CA ASP A 256 -1.26 -24.42 -18.95
C ASP A 256 -1.12 -25.32 -17.71
N SER A 257 -0.43 -26.47 -17.84
CA SER A 257 -0.09 -27.34 -16.70
C SER A 257 0.77 -26.63 -15.65
N LEU A 258 1.77 -25.84 -16.06
CA LEU A 258 2.59 -25.05 -15.13
C LEU A 258 1.77 -23.96 -14.43
N CYS A 259 0.78 -23.38 -15.12
CA CYS A 259 -0.14 -22.40 -14.54
C CYS A 259 -1.11 -23.03 -13.52
N GLU A 260 -1.37 -24.34 -13.56
CA GLU A 260 -2.25 -25.01 -12.59
C GLU A 260 -1.55 -25.38 -11.27
N LYS A 261 -0.22 -25.53 -11.31
CA LYS A 261 0.58 -25.95 -10.16
C LYS A 261 1.21 -24.74 -9.50
N TRP A 262 1.12 -24.64 -8.18
CA TRP A 262 1.91 -23.70 -7.39
C TRP A 262 3.09 -24.45 -6.77
N GLN A 263 4.28 -23.88 -6.88
CA GLN A 263 5.52 -24.48 -6.39
C GLN A 263 6.52 -23.39 -5.99
N SER A 264 7.77 -23.74 -5.72
CA SER A 264 8.77 -22.74 -5.35
C SER A 264 9.15 -21.84 -6.53
N GLU A 265 9.63 -20.63 -6.23
CA GLU A 265 10.09 -19.68 -7.26
C GLU A 265 11.22 -20.26 -8.11
N ALA A 266 12.12 -21.04 -7.52
CA ALA A 266 13.23 -21.65 -8.23
C ALA A 266 12.76 -22.72 -9.23
N GLU A 267 11.81 -23.56 -8.84
CA GLU A 267 11.22 -24.57 -9.72
C GLU A 267 10.48 -23.90 -10.88
N ASP A 268 9.67 -22.89 -10.58
CA ASP A 268 8.93 -22.14 -11.60
C ASP A 268 9.82 -21.42 -12.60
N GLN A 269 10.89 -20.77 -12.13
CA GLN A 269 11.84 -20.12 -13.01
C GLN A 269 12.56 -21.14 -13.90
N THR A 270 12.94 -22.30 -13.35
CA THR A 270 13.61 -23.37 -14.11
C THR A 270 12.70 -23.94 -15.20
N GLU A 271 11.44 -24.25 -14.88
CA GLU A 271 10.48 -24.75 -15.88
C GLU A 271 10.14 -23.69 -16.92
N ALA A 272 9.97 -22.43 -16.49
CA ALA A 272 9.74 -21.32 -17.41
C ALA A 272 10.91 -21.09 -18.39
N GLU A 273 12.15 -21.29 -17.94
CA GLU A 273 13.35 -21.22 -18.79
C GLU A 273 13.36 -22.32 -19.86
N ILE A 274 13.10 -23.58 -19.47
CA ILE A 274 12.99 -24.72 -20.40
C ILE A 274 11.93 -24.48 -21.48
N ILE A 275 10.78 -23.92 -21.08
CA ILE A 275 9.70 -23.57 -22.01
C ILE A 275 10.11 -22.39 -22.90
N ALA A 276 10.75 -21.36 -22.34
CA ALA A 276 11.20 -20.18 -23.07
C ALA A 276 12.19 -20.55 -24.19
N ASP A 277 13.12 -21.48 -23.95
CA ASP A 277 14.08 -21.98 -24.95
C ASP A 277 13.40 -22.54 -26.21
N ARG A 278 12.21 -23.13 -26.06
CA ARG A 278 11.42 -23.67 -27.18
C ARG A 278 10.60 -22.60 -27.90
N ILE A 279 10.44 -21.42 -27.32
CA ILE A 279 9.75 -20.26 -27.91
C ILE A 279 10.74 -19.37 -28.66
N ILE A 280 11.96 -19.23 -28.14
CA ILE A 280 13.00 -18.37 -28.71
C ILE A 280 13.27 -18.77 -30.17
N GLY A 281 13.35 -17.76 -31.04
CA GLY A 281 13.60 -17.94 -32.48
C GLY A 281 12.38 -18.33 -33.32
N ASN A 282 11.24 -18.66 -32.70
CA ASN A 282 9.99 -18.92 -33.41
C ASN A 282 9.04 -17.71 -33.27
N SER A 283 8.95 -16.90 -34.32
CA SER A 283 8.12 -15.68 -34.34
C SER A 283 6.65 -15.94 -34.01
N GLN A 284 6.09 -17.03 -34.50
CA GLN A 284 4.69 -17.40 -34.24
C GLN A 284 4.45 -17.71 -32.75
N ARG A 285 5.34 -18.50 -32.14
CA ARG A 285 5.26 -18.80 -30.69
C ARG A 285 5.40 -17.55 -29.84
N MET A 286 6.30 -16.66 -30.23
CA MET A 286 6.49 -15.38 -29.56
C MET A 286 5.26 -14.46 -29.67
N ALA A 287 4.66 -14.36 -30.85
CA ALA A 287 3.41 -13.65 -31.07
C ALA A 287 2.27 -14.23 -30.20
N ASN A 288 2.12 -15.56 -30.19
CA ASN A 288 1.14 -16.25 -29.36
C ASN A 288 1.37 -16.04 -27.86
N LEU A 289 2.62 -16.05 -27.38
CA LEU A 289 2.97 -15.75 -26.00
C LEU A 289 2.53 -14.33 -25.62
N LYS A 290 2.80 -13.34 -26.48
CA LYS A 290 2.36 -11.95 -26.28
C LYS A 290 0.83 -11.85 -26.21
N ILE A 291 0.10 -12.50 -27.11
CA ILE A 291 -1.39 -12.52 -27.09
C ILE A 291 -1.91 -13.11 -25.78
N ARG A 292 -1.37 -14.25 -25.33
CA ARG A 292 -1.77 -14.89 -24.07
C ARG A 292 -1.49 -13.99 -22.87
N ARG A 293 -0.31 -13.36 -22.82
CA ARG A 293 0.05 -12.38 -21.79
C ARG A 293 -0.95 -11.22 -21.73
N THR A 294 -1.28 -10.63 -22.88
CA THR A 294 -2.25 -9.53 -22.97
C THR A 294 -3.66 -9.96 -22.57
N LYS A 295 -4.07 -11.18 -22.93
CA LYS A 295 -5.35 -11.76 -22.49
C LYS A 295 -5.43 -11.89 -20.97
N PHE A 296 -4.41 -12.46 -20.32
CA PHE A 296 -4.42 -12.59 -18.85
C PHE A 296 -4.37 -11.23 -18.14
N LYS A 297 -3.58 -10.27 -18.64
CA LYS A 297 -3.60 -8.89 -18.13
C LYS A 297 -4.99 -8.25 -18.23
N SER A 298 -5.66 -8.40 -19.38
CA SER A 298 -7.03 -7.89 -19.58
C SER A 298 -8.03 -8.48 -18.59
N VAL A 299 -8.01 -9.81 -18.39
CA VAL A 299 -8.87 -10.51 -17.42
C VAL A 299 -8.56 -10.05 -16.00
N LEU A 300 -7.28 -9.97 -15.62
CA LEU A 300 -6.85 -9.48 -14.31
C LEU A 300 -7.37 -8.07 -14.03
N TYR A 301 -7.24 -7.17 -15.01
CA TYR A 301 -7.70 -5.78 -14.86
C TYR A 301 -9.22 -5.69 -14.83
N HIS A 302 -9.94 -6.55 -15.54
CA HIS A 302 -11.39 -6.62 -15.46
C HIS A 302 -11.85 -7.03 -14.05
N ILE A 303 -11.32 -8.13 -13.51
CA ILE A 303 -11.64 -8.61 -12.16
C ILE A 303 -11.26 -7.56 -11.11
N LEU A 304 -10.11 -6.89 -11.27
CA LEU A 304 -9.68 -5.83 -10.37
C LEU A 304 -10.66 -4.65 -10.36
N LYS A 305 -11.16 -4.22 -11.51
CA LYS A 305 -12.13 -3.12 -11.62
C LYS A 305 -13.46 -3.46 -10.95
N GLU A 306 -13.90 -4.72 -11.04
CA GLU A 306 -15.08 -5.18 -10.30
C GLU A 306 -14.82 -5.17 -8.79
N LEU A 307 -13.66 -5.67 -8.36
CA LEU A 307 -13.27 -5.75 -6.96
C LEU A 307 -13.17 -4.36 -6.29
N ILE A 308 -12.70 -3.34 -7.01
CA ILE A 308 -12.66 -1.94 -6.51
C ILE A 308 -13.87 -1.10 -6.95
N GLN A 309 -14.90 -1.74 -7.51
CA GLN A 309 -16.18 -1.15 -7.92
C GLN A 309 -16.05 0.06 -8.85
N SER A 310 -15.05 0.08 -9.73
CA SER A 310 -14.64 1.26 -10.50
C SER A 310 -14.99 1.22 -11.98
N GLN A 311 -16.06 0.52 -12.35
CA GLN A 311 -16.48 0.45 -13.76
C GLN A 311 -16.66 1.88 -14.32
N GLY A 312 -15.76 2.27 -15.22
CA GLY A 312 -15.71 3.60 -15.85
C GLY A 312 -14.63 4.55 -15.30
N THR A 313 -14.37 4.56 -13.99
CA THR A 313 -13.59 5.65 -13.35
C THR A 313 -12.10 5.36 -13.16
N VAL A 314 -11.63 4.15 -13.50
CA VAL A 314 -10.25 3.74 -13.26
C VAL A 314 -9.56 3.16 -14.48
N LYS A 315 -8.34 3.64 -14.71
CA LYS A 315 -7.42 3.17 -15.76
C LYS A 315 -6.14 2.62 -15.15
N VAL A 316 -5.52 1.65 -15.82
CA VAL A 316 -4.19 1.16 -15.43
C VAL A 316 -3.16 2.22 -15.80
N TYR A 317 -2.19 2.45 -14.91
CA TYR A 317 -1.18 3.50 -15.04
C TYR A 317 0.20 2.90 -14.80
N ARG A 318 1.10 2.89 -15.78
CA ARG A 318 2.43 2.23 -15.73
C ARG A 318 2.43 0.70 -15.61
N GLY A 319 1.29 0.06 -15.84
CA GLY A 319 1.19 -1.40 -15.87
C GLY A 319 1.26 -2.10 -14.51
N SER A 320 1.76 -3.33 -14.55
CA SER A 320 1.85 -4.24 -13.40
C SER A 320 3.27 -4.78 -13.22
N SER A 321 3.68 -4.99 -11.97
CA SER A 321 4.92 -5.66 -11.59
C SER A 321 4.62 -6.89 -10.74
N PHE A 322 5.47 -7.91 -10.83
CA PHE A 322 5.19 -9.24 -10.31
C PHE A 322 6.31 -9.70 -9.37
N SER A 323 5.93 -10.39 -8.29
CA SER A 323 6.76 -11.35 -7.54
C SER A 323 6.17 -12.75 -7.72
N HIS A 324 6.85 -13.75 -7.15
CA HIS A 324 6.40 -15.14 -7.16
C HIS A 324 4.96 -15.35 -6.67
N ASP A 325 4.54 -14.56 -5.69
CA ASP A 325 3.26 -14.69 -4.99
C ASP A 325 2.35 -13.46 -5.13
N SER A 326 2.81 -12.39 -5.77
CA SER A 326 2.08 -11.13 -5.76
C SER A 326 2.14 -10.35 -7.06
N ILE A 327 1.05 -9.65 -7.34
CA ILE A 327 0.98 -8.67 -8.42
C ILE A 327 0.70 -7.31 -7.83
N LYS A 328 1.54 -6.34 -8.18
CA LYS A 328 1.31 -4.93 -7.91
C LYS A 328 0.84 -4.26 -9.20
N ILE A 329 -0.30 -3.59 -9.12
CA ILE A 329 -0.94 -2.89 -10.24
C ILE A 329 -1.03 -1.42 -9.86
N SER A 330 -0.54 -0.56 -10.76
CA SER A 330 -0.64 0.88 -10.57
C SER A 330 -1.86 1.40 -11.33
N LEU A 331 -2.67 2.24 -10.69
CA LEU A 331 -3.95 2.71 -11.20
C LEU A 331 -4.05 4.24 -11.16
N HIS A 332 -4.87 4.77 -12.06
CA HIS A 332 -5.27 6.17 -12.13
C HIS A 332 -6.80 6.26 -12.01
N TYR A 333 -7.27 7.06 -11.06
CA TYR A 333 -8.69 7.38 -10.88
C TYR A 333 -8.99 8.69 -11.63
N GLU A 334 -10.17 8.79 -12.23
CA GLU A 334 -10.65 10.04 -12.84
C GLU A 334 -10.90 11.13 -11.80
N GLU A 335 -11.24 10.75 -10.57
CA GLU A 335 -11.41 11.64 -9.45
C GLU A 335 -10.08 12.33 -9.07
N GLN A 336 -9.97 13.61 -9.39
CA GLN A 336 -8.74 14.41 -9.19
C GLN A 336 -8.20 14.44 -7.76
N HIS A 337 -9.04 14.19 -6.75
CA HIS A 337 -8.62 14.13 -5.35
C HIS A 337 -7.98 12.80 -4.95
N ILE A 338 -8.13 11.75 -5.77
CA ILE A 338 -7.48 10.45 -5.58
C ILE A 338 -6.23 10.42 -6.48
N THR A 339 -5.08 10.61 -5.86
CA THR A 339 -3.79 10.59 -6.53
C THR A 339 -3.04 9.30 -6.21
N ALA A 340 -2.29 8.79 -7.20
CA ALA A 340 -1.37 7.67 -7.06
C ALA A 340 -1.96 6.45 -6.32
N VAL A 341 -2.55 5.54 -7.10
CA VAL A 341 -3.19 4.33 -6.58
C VAL A 341 -2.35 3.11 -6.90
N TRP A 342 -2.21 2.24 -5.92
CA TRP A 342 -1.57 0.94 -6.05
C TRP A 342 -2.46 -0.14 -5.45
N VAL A 343 -2.59 -1.24 -6.16
CA VAL A 343 -3.24 -2.45 -5.63
C VAL A 343 -2.23 -3.57 -5.63
N TYR A 344 -2.10 -4.23 -4.50
CA TYR A 344 -1.29 -5.43 -4.34
C TYR A 344 -2.24 -6.60 -4.14
N LEU A 345 -2.04 -7.64 -4.93
CA LEU A 345 -2.77 -8.89 -4.88
C LEU A 345 -1.77 -9.97 -4.49
N THR A 346 -1.80 -10.42 -3.24
CA THR A 346 -0.84 -11.39 -2.71
C THR A 346 -1.54 -12.70 -2.40
N VAL A 347 -1.13 -13.77 -3.08
CA VAL A 347 -1.64 -15.12 -2.83
C VAL A 347 -1.08 -15.62 -1.50
N LYS A 348 -1.97 -16.16 -0.66
CA LYS A 348 -1.60 -16.80 0.60
C LYS A 348 -1.65 -18.31 0.43
N PHE A 349 -0.65 -18.97 1.01
CA PHE A 349 -0.46 -20.41 0.89
C PHE A 349 -0.58 -21.09 2.24
N GLU A 350 -1.17 -22.28 2.23
CA GLU A 350 -0.97 -23.31 3.26
C GLU A 350 0.26 -24.17 2.90
N GLU A 351 0.44 -25.28 3.63
CA GLU A 351 1.43 -26.30 3.30
C GLU A 351 1.32 -26.74 1.83
N HIS A 352 2.47 -27.16 1.26
CA HIS A 352 2.57 -27.65 -0.12
C HIS A 352 2.09 -26.65 -1.18
N TRP A 353 2.32 -25.34 -0.95
CA TRP A 353 1.98 -24.27 -1.90
C TRP A 353 0.50 -24.23 -2.30
N LYS A 354 -0.39 -24.75 -1.45
CA LYS A 354 -1.82 -24.73 -1.73
C LYS A 354 -2.37 -23.31 -1.49
N PRO A 355 -2.86 -22.60 -2.52
CA PRO A 355 -3.37 -21.25 -2.35
C PRO A 355 -4.73 -21.28 -1.63
N VAL A 356 -4.83 -20.52 -0.54
CA VAL A 356 -6.03 -20.46 0.31
C VAL A 356 -6.77 -19.13 0.25
N ASP A 357 -6.06 -18.04 0.01
CA ASP A 357 -6.66 -16.72 -0.10
C ASP A 357 -5.83 -15.83 -1.03
N VAL A 358 -6.39 -14.70 -1.41
CA VAL A 358 -5.68 -13.58 -2.03
C VAL A 358 -5.92 -12.38 -1.14
N GLU A 359 -4.88 -11.93 -0.44
CA GLU A 359 -4.91 -10.67 0.30
C GLU A 359 -4.82 -9.52 -0.70
N VAL A 360 -5.80 -8.62 -0.61
CA VAL A 360 -5.79 -7.37 -1.38
C VAL A 360 -5.32 -6.26 -0.47
N GLU A 361 -4.30 -5.53 -0.90
CA GLU A 361 -3.93 -4.25 -0.31
C GLU A 361 -4.14 -3.13 -1.33
N PHE A 362 -5.13 -2.28 -1.10
CA PHE A 362 -5.39 -1.07 -1.85
C PHE A 362 -4.75 0.13 -1.14
N ARG A 363 -3.91 0.88 -1.85
CA ARG A 363 -3.27 2.09 -1.35
C ARG A 363 -3.58 3.26 -2.26
N CYS A 364 -4.01 4.39 -1.71
CA CYS A 364 -4.17 5.64 -2.47
C CYS A 364 -3.73 6.86 -1.66
N LYS A 365 -3.44 7.97 -2.34
CA LYS A 365 -3.16 9.26 -1.72
C LYS A 365 -4.27 10.25 -2.00
N PHE A 366 -4.80 10.86 -0.96
CA PHE A 366 -5.71 11.99 -1.06
C PHE A 366 -4.94 13.28 -1.29
N LYS A 367 -5.40 14.04 -2.28
CA LYS A 367 -4.97 15.41 -2.54
C LYS A 367 -6.18 16.33 -2.50
N GLU A 368 -6.12 17.30 -1.61
CA GLU A 368 -7.15 18.33 -1.54
C GLU A 368 -7.14 19.17 -2.82
N ARG A 369 -8.33 19.46 -3.37
CA ARG A 369 -8.43 20.32 -4.56
C ARG A 369 -7.94 21.71 -4.18
N LYS A 370 -7.13 22.32 -5.06
CA LYS A 370 -6.86 23.75 -4.92
C LYS A 370 -8.15 24.47 -5.26
N VAL A 371 -8.67 25.26 -4.32
CA VAL A 371 -9.68 26.26 -4.65
C VAL A 371 -8.90 27.34 -5.42
N ASP A 372 -9.11 27.40 -6.73
CA ASP A 372 -8.66 28.56 -7.50
C ASP A 372 -9.48 29.75 -6.98
N GLY A 373 -8.79 30.66 -6.28
CA GLY A 373 -9.35 31.92 -5.81
C GLY A 373 -9.41 32.95 -6.93
#